data_AF-A0A2V3V281-F1
#
_entry.id   AF-A0A2V3V281-F1
#
_cell.length_a   1.000
_cell.length_b   1.000
_cell.length_c   1.000
_cell.angle_alpha   90.00
_cell.angle_beta   90.00
_cell.angle_gamma   90.00
#
_symmetry.space_group_name_H-M   'P 1'
#
loop_
_entity.id
_entity.type
_entity.pdbx_description
1 polymer ?
#
loop_
_entity_poly.entity_id
_entity_poly.type
_entity_poly.pdbx_seq_one_letter_code
_entity_poly.pdbx_strand_id
1 'polypeptide(L)'
;MSNSVARFPNDRPGSAEGETAGSRSVSAIDEQAFVDASDKLSRALDQAAAGRQHGDIVAARTRLRELAVKLRDAGYWRTDKHGLRATVSLLWQADRYVSELALKSDQEQKPRGSAE
;
A
#
# COMPACT_ATOMS: atom_id res chain seq x y z
N MET A 1 8.29 -44.94 32.09
CA MET A 1 8.02 -44.36 30.75
C MET A 1 8.91 -43.14 30.60
N SER A 2 10.08 -43.30 29.97
CA SER A 2 11.06 -42.23 29.79
C SER A 2 10.70 -41.43 28.54
N ASN A 3 10.18 -40.22 28.71
CA ASN A 3 10.03 -39.30 27.59
C ASN A 3 11.32 -38.49 27.44
N SER A 4 12.14 -38.94 26.50
CA SER A 4 13.31 -38.21 26.00
C SER A 4 12.82 -36.94 25.29
N VAL A 5 13.04 -35.77 25.91
CA VAL A 5 13.06 -34.50 25.18
C VAL A 5 14.27 -34.55 24.25
N ALA A 6 14.01 -34.81 22.97
CA ALA A 6 14.97 -34.60 21.91
C ALA A 6 15.28 -33.10 21.85
N ARG A 7 16.38 -32.74 22.51
CA ARG A 7 17.07 -31.45 22.39
C ARG A 7 17.56 -31.36 20.95
N PHE A 8 16.86 -30.59 20.13
CA PHE A 8 17.28 -30.33 18.75
C PHE A 8 18.74 -29.87 18.74
N PRO A 9 19.61 -30.50 17.92
CA PRO A 9 21.01 -30.14 17.85
C PRO A 9 21.20 -28.83 17.07
N ASN A 10 22.25 -28.14 17.49
CA ASN A 10 22.83 -26.92 16.96
C ASN A 10 23.12 -27.02 15.45
N ASP A 11 22.49 -26.16 14.64
CA ASP A 11 22.94 -25.87 13.27
C ASP A 11 23.36 -24.40 13.18
N ARG A 12 24.65 -24.19 13.34
CA ARG A 12 25.36 -22.99 12.94
C ARG A 12 26.44 -23.45 11.97
N PRO A 13 26.30 -23.15 10.67
CA PRO A 13 27.48 -22.75 9.91
C PRO A 13 27.20 -21.58 8.95
N GLY A 14 28.24 -20.77 8.75
CA GLY A 14 28.32 -19.71 7.72
C GLY A 14 27.62 -18.42 8.12
N SER A 15 28.30 -17.32 8.43
CA SER A 15 29.00 -16.51 7.41
C SER A 15 28.26 -16.51 6.07
N ALA A 16 26.97 -16.17 6.07
CA ALA A 16 26.49 -15.30 5.03
C ALA A 16 27.07 -13.93 5.38
N GLU A 17 28.06 -13.53 4.60
CA GLU A 17 28.61 -12.19 4.57
C GLU A 17 27.48 -11.20 4.83
N GLY A 18 27.76 -10.23 5.70
CA GLY A 18 27.06 -8.98 5.62
C GLY A 18 27.27 -8.44 4.21
N GLU A 19 26.45 -8.88 3.25
CA GLU A 19 25.85 -7.95 2.33
C GLU A 19 25.36 -6.86 3.25
N THR A 20 26.16 -5.81 3.30
CA THR A 20 25.72 -4.49 3.66
C THR A 20 24.52 -4.29 2.76
N ALA A 21 23.35 -4.69 3.26
CA ALA A 21 22.07 -4.19 2.84
C ALA A 21 22.24 -2.71 3.08
N GLY A 22 22.80 -2.05 2.08
CA GLY A 22 23.23 -0.67 2.16
C GLY A 22 22.02 0.01 2.74
N SER A 23 22.16 0.59 3.93
CA SER A 23 21.08 1.31 4.57
C SER A 23 20.60 2.27 3.50
N ARG A 24 19.49 1.92 2.83
CA ARG A 24 18.89 2.75 1.82
C ARG A 24 18.25 3.83 2.66
N SER A 25 19.06 4.80 3.03
CA SER A 25 18.65 5.97 3.77
C SER A 25 17.49 6.54 2.98
N VAL A 26 16.39 6.81 3.66
CA VAL A 26 15.28 7.53 3.05
C VAL A 26 15.83 8.86 2.55
N SER A 27 15.81 9.05 1.24
CA SER A 27 16.16 10.34 0.66
C SER A 27 15.04 11.32 0.93
N ALA A 28 15.35 12.57 1.28
CA ALA A 28 14.36 13.64 1.43
C ALA A 28 13.47 13.81 0.18
N ILE A 29 14.00 13.44 -0.99
CA ILE A 29 13.26 13.44 -2.26
C ILE A 29 12.16 12.38 -2.26
N ASP A 30 12.44 11.17 -1.73
CA ASP A 30 11.46 10.09 -1.67
C ASP A 30 10.38 10.36 -0.63
N GLU A 31 10.75 11.02 0.46
CA GLU A 31 9.81 11.48 1.48
C GLU A 31 8.89 12.57 0.93
N GLN A 32 9.42 13.59 0.25
CA GLN A 32 8.60 14.62 -0.38
C GLN A 32 7.67 14.03 -1.46
N ALA A 33 8.19 13.12 -2.30
CA ALA A 33 7.38 12.45 -3.31
C ALA A 33 6.23 11.65 -2.70
N PHE A 34 6.42 11.06 -1.52
CA PHE A 34 5.39 10.34 -0.79
C PHE A 34 4.32 11.24 -0.20
N VAL A 35 4.71 12.39 0.35
CA VAL A 35 3.77 13.44 0.81
C VAL A 35 2.94 13.94 -0.37
N ASP A 36 3.58 14.30 -1.47
CA ASP A 36 2.90 14.80 -2.68
C ASP A 36 1.93 13.75 -3.25
N ALA A 37 2.32 12.47 -3.26
CA ALA A 37 1.46 11.38 -3.72
C ALA A 37 0.26 11.16 -2.78
N SER A 38 0.46 11.31 -1.47
CA SER A 38 -0.62 11.21 -0.47
C SER A 38 -1.63 12.34 -0.65
N ASP A 39 -1.16 13.58 -0.79
CA ASP A 39 -2.01 14.75 -1.04
C ASP A 39 -2.78 14.63 -2.36
N LYS A 40 -2.10 14.15 -3.41
CA LYS A 40 -2.74 13.94 -4.72
C LYS A 40 -3.86 12.90 -4.64
N LEU A 41 -3.64 11.79 -3.92
CA LEU A 41 -4.67 10.78 -3.74
C LEU A 41 -5.83 11.32 -2.89
N SER A 42 -5.56 12.05 -1.82
CA SER A 42 -6.61 12.67 -0.99
C SER A 42 -7.49 13.60 -1.82
N ARG A 43 -6.89 14.50 -2.60
CA ARG A 43 -7.63 15.43 -3.48
C ARG A 43 -8.45 14.69 -4.54
N ALA A 44 -7.91 13.61 -5.09
CA ALA A 44 -8.62 12.79 -6.06
C ALA A 44 -9.86 12.12 -5.42
N LEU A 45 -9.74 11.64 -4.18
CA LEU A 45 -10.87 11.09 -3.43
C LEU A 45 -11.92 12.16 -3.10
N ASP A 46 -11.51 13.36 -2.69
CA ASP A 46 -12.44 14.47 -2.41
C ASP A 46 -13.20 14.92 -3.66
N GLN A 47 -12.52 15.00 -4.80
CA GLN A 47 -13.15 15.31 -6.09
C GLN A 47 -14.13 14.22 -6.54
N ALA A 48 -13.82 12.97 -6.23
CA ALA A 48 -14.66 11.82 -6.53
C ALA A 48 -15.90 11.77 -5.62
N ALA A 49 -15.74 12.07 -4.33
CA ALA A 49 -16.84 12.23 -3.38
C ALA A 49 -17.77 13.39 -3.78
N ALA A 50 -17.22 14.45 -4.37
CA ALA A 50 -17.99 15.55 -4.96
C ALA A 50 -18.63 15.23 -6.31
N GLY A 51 -18.52 14.00 -6.82
CA GLY A 51 -19.15 13.55 -8.07
C GLY A 51 -18.58 14.17 -9.35
N ARG A 52 -17.36 14.73 -9.29
CA ARG A 52 -16.77 15.46 -10.43
C ARG A 52 -16.02 14.55 -11.39
N GLN A 53 -14.91 13.95 -10.94
CA GLN A 53 -14.02 13.14 -11.78
C GLN A 53 -13.37 11.99 -11.01
N HIS A 54 -13.09 10.89 -11.70
CA HIS A 54 -12.56 9.64 -11.12
C HIS A 54 -11.26 9.15 -11.79
N GLY A 55 -10.84 9.80 -12.89
CA GLY A 55 -9.80 9.31 -13.79
C GLY A 55 -8.42 9.10 -13.15
N ASP A 56 -8.12 9.81 -12.06
CA ASP A 56 -6.76 9.84 -11.50
C ASP A 56 -6.58 9.03 -10.20
N ILE A 57 -7.65 8.45 -9.65
CA ILE A 57 -7.58 7.75 -8.35
C ILE A 57 -6.75 6.48 -8.45
N VAL A 58 -6.92 5.70 -9.52
CA VAL A 58 -6.19 4.43 -9.72
C VAL A 58 -4.69 4.70 -9.88
N ALA A 59 -4.33 5.71 -10.69
CA ALA A 59 -2.94 6.09 -10.91
C ALA A 59 -2.28 6.65 -9.63
N ALA A 60 -2.98 7.55 -8.92
CA ALA A 60 -2.51 8.11 -7.66
C ALA A 60 -2.33 7.04 -6.58
N ARG A 61 -3.26 6.08 -6.50
CA ARG A 61 -3.18 4.92 -5.61
C ARG A 61 -1.96 4.05 -5.90
N THR A 62 -1.75 3.67 -7.16
CA THR A 62 -0.60 2.84 -7.55
C THR A 62 0.71 3.53 -7.19
N ARG A 63 0.83 4.83 -7.51
CA ARG A 63 2.02 5.61 -7.19
C ARG A 63 2.30 5.70 -5.69
N LEU A 64 1.26 5.90 -4.89
CA LEU A 64 1.39 5.95 -3.43
C LEU A 64 1.83 4.59 -2.85
N ARG A 65 1.33 3.47 -3.39
CA ARG A 65 1.76 2.13 -2.97
C ARG A 65 3.24 1.87 -3.26
N GLU A 66 3.71 2.22 -4.44
CA GLU A 66 5.13 2.06 -4.81
C GLU A 66 6.04 2.83 -3.85
N LEU A 67 5.70 4.09 -3.56
CA LEU A 67 6.46 4.94 -2.64
C LEU A 67 6.39 4.42 -1.20
N ALA A 68 5.22 3.96 -0.75
CA ALA A 68 5.06 3.36 0.58
C ALA A 68 5.94 2.11 0.76
N VAL A 69 6.03 1.24 -0.25
CA VAL A 69 6.92 0.06 -0.22
C VAL A 69 8.39 0.50 -0.22
N LYS A 70 8.76 1.44 -1.10
CA LYS A 70 10.13 1.97 -1.16
C LYS A 70 10.59 2.55 0.18
N LEU A 71 9.73 3.34 0.84
CA LEU A 71 10.00 3.93 2.15
C LEU A 71 10.03 2.87 3.27
N ARG A 72 9.15 1.87 3.21
CA ARG A 72 9.15 0.75 4.15
C ARG A 72 10.48 -0.02 4.10
N ASP A 73 10.94 -0.36 2.90
CA ASP A 73 12.18 -1.10 2.68
C ASP A 73 13.41 -0.28 3.10
N ALA A 74 13.32 1.05 2.98
CA ALA A 74 14.30 2.01 3.48
C ALA A 74 14.27 2.20 5.02
N GLY A 75 13.33 1.56 5.73
CA GLY A 75 13.22 1.65 7.19
C GLY A 75 12.50 2.91 7.70
N TYR A 76 11.81 3.67 6.83
CA TYR A 76 11.11 4.92 7.16
C TYR A 76 10.07 4.76 8.28
N TRP A 77 9.49 3.56 8.43
CA TRP A 77 8.53 3.23 9.48
C TRP A 77 9.08 3.37 10.91
N ARG A 78 10.41 3.43 11.07
CA ARG A 78 11.08 3.63 12.36
C ARG A 78 11.23 5.10 12.73
N THR A 79 11.27 5.99 11.74
CA THR A 79 11.58 7.41 11.89
C THR A 79 10.34 8.29 11.96
N ASP A 80 9.21 7.86 11.40
CA ASP A 80 8.00 8.68 11.35
C ASP A 80 6.82 8.08 12.15
N LYS A 81 6.20 8.92 13.00
CA LYS A 81 5.07 8.58 13.87
C LYS A 81 3.70 8.78 13.20
N HIS A 82 3.62 9.49 12.06
CA HIS A 82 2.33 9.86 11.46
C HIS A 82 2.11 9.40 10.00
N GLY A 83 3.15 9.19 9.19
CA GLY A 83 3.03 9.05 7.74
C GLY A 83 2.48 7.71 7.26
N LEU A 84 3.01 6.57 7.69
CA LEU A 84 2.60 5.27 7.10
C LEU A 84 1.18 4.81 7.50
N ARG A 85 0.73 5.10 8.72
CA ARG A 85 -0.63 4.72 9.16
C ARG A 85 -1.71 5.52 8.45
N ALA A 86 -1.51 6.82 8.27
CA ALA A 86 -2.44 7.66 7.52
C ALA A 86 -2.55 7.18 6.07
N THR A 87 -1.42 6.78 5.46
CA THR A 87 -1.38 6.21 4.12
C THR A 87 -2.17 4.91 3.99
N VAL A 88 -2.12 4.01 4.98
CA VAL A 88 -2.92 2.76 4.96
C VAL A 88 -4.42 3.08 4.93
N SER A 89 -4.89 4.04 5.73
CA SER A 89 -6.28 4.48 5.71
C SER A 89 -6.67 5.06 4.35
N LEU A 90 -5.79 5.89 3.76
CA LEU A 90 -6.01 6.52 2.45
C LEU A 90 -6.09 5.48 1.32
N LEU A 91 -5.19 4.49 1.35
CA LEU A 91 -5.18 3.38 0.39
C LEU A 91 -6.44 2.53 0.52
N TRP A 92 -6.90 2.25 1.74
CA TRP A 92 -8.14 1.50 1.97
C TRP A 92 -9.37 2.24 1.44
N GLN A 93 -9.46 3.55 1.67
CA GLN A 93 -10.53 4.38 1.11
C GLN A 93 -10.53 4.36 -0.42
N ALA A 94 -9.35 4.46 -1.03
CA ALA A 94 -9.21 4.37 -2.49
C ALA A 94 -9.62 2.99 -3.04
N ASP A 95 -9.27 1.90 -2.37
CA ASP A 95 -9.67 0.54 -2.76
C ASP A 95 -11.18 0.34 -2.68
N ARG A 96 -11.80 0.85 -1.60
CA ARG A 96 -13.25 0.83 -1.45
C ARG A 96 -13.92 1.61 -2.58
N TYR A 97 -13.42 2.81 -2.87
CA TYR A 97 -13.99 3.67 -3.91
C TYR A 97 -13.93 3.02 -5.30
N VAL A 98 -12.79 2.45 -5.68
CA VAL A 98 -12.62 1.74 -6.95
C VAL A 98 -13.53 0.51 -7.04
N SER A 99 -13.69 -0.23 -5.93
CA SER A 99 -14.60 -1.38 -5.88
C SER A 99 -16.06 -0.97 -6.04
N GLU A 100 -16.50 0.11 -5.37
CA GLU A 100 -17.85 0.65 -5.52
C GLU A 100 -18.11 1.18 -6.94
N LEU A 101 -17.09 1.78 -7.58
CA LEU A 101 -17.18 2.22 -8.97
C LEU A 101 -17.34 1.04 -9.94
N ALA A 102 -16.55 -0.02 -9.77
CA ALA A 102 -16.66 -1.24 -10.57
C ALA A 102 -18.04 -1.90 -10.42
N LEU A 103 -18.60 -1.94 -9.21
CA LEU A 103 -19.94 -2.47 -8.96
C LEU A 103 -21.05 -1.65 -9.63
N LYS A 104 -20.93 -0.32 -9.65
CA LYS A 104 -21.90 0.56 -10.35
C LYS A 104 -21.85 0.36 -11.86
N SER A 105 -20.66 0.26 -12.43
CA SER A 105 -20.48 0.00 -13.86
C SER A 105 -21.06 -1.35 -14.30
N ASP A 106 -20.94 -2.39 -13.46
CA ASP A 106 -21.51 -3.72 -13.74
C ASP A 106 -23.06 -3.72 -13.70
N GLN A 107 -23.67 -2.91 -12.81
CA GLN A 107 -25.13 -2.76 -12.77
C GLN A 107 -25.70 -1.97 -13.96
N GLU A 108 -24.98 -0.98 -14.48
CA GLU A 108 -25.37 -0.27 -15.71
C GLU A 108 -25.23 -1.15 -16.97
N GLN A 109 -24.35 -2.16 -16.93
CA GLN A 109 -24.12 -3.09 -18.04
C GLN A 109 -25.03 -4.31 -18.04
N LYS A 110 -25.89 -4.50 -17.02
CA LYS A 110 -26.92 -5.52 -17.07
C LYS A 110 -28.09 -4.98 -17.92
N PRO A 111 -28.24 -5.37 -19.20
CA PRO A 111 -29.47 -5.05 -19.91
C PRO A 111 -30.59 -5.67 -19.09
N ARG A 112 -31.56 -4.85 -18.70
CA ARG A 112 -32.89 -5.36 -18.35
C ARG A 112 -33.35 -6.10 -19.59
N GLY A 113 -33.14 -7.41 -19.59
CA GLY A 113 -33.88 -8.31 -20.46
C GLY A 113 -35.33 -8.09 -20.12
N SER A 114 -36.00 -7.30 -20.96
CA SER A 114 -37.44 -7.36 -21.14
C SER A 114 -37.76 -8.82 -21.43
N ALA A 115 -38.32 -9.50 -20.45
CA ALA A 115 -39.12 -10.69 -20.71
C ALA A 115 -40.56 -10.27 -20.43
N GLU A 116 -41.20 -9.83 -21.52
CA GLU A 116 -42.65 -9.93 -21.71
C GLU A 116 -43.12 -11.38 -21.52
#